data_AF-W6QRD8-F1
#
_entry.id   AF-W6QRD8-F1
#
_cell.length_a   1.000
_cell.length_b   1.000
_cell.length_c   1.000
_cell.angle_alpha   90.00
_cell.angle_beta   90.00
_cell.angle_gamma   90.00
#
_symmetry.space_group_name_H-M   'P 1'
#
loop_
_entity.id
_entity.type
_entity.pdbx_description
1 polymer ?
#
loop_
_entity_poly.entity_id
_entity_poly.type
_entity_poly.pdbx_seq_one_letter_code
_entity_poly.pdbx_strand_id
1 'polypeptide(L)' 'MRYTVQRIDLKHDHGQIALHFAAFVGRIGFVHLLLSSGSSPDLQDDLGHSPWD' A
#
# COMPACT_ATOMS: atom_id res chain seq x y z
N MET A 1 -4.93 11.64 13.85
CA MET A 1 -5.25 11.64 12.41
C MET A 1 -5.87 10.28 12.10
N ARG A 2 -7.14 10.25 11.68
CA ARG A 2 -7.84 8.99 11.37
C ARG A 2 -7.63 8.70 9.89
N TYR A 3 -6.71 7.79 9.58
CA TYR A 3 -6.61 7.22 8.24
C TYR A 3 -7.77 6.23 8.09
N THR A 4 -8.87 6.73 7.53
CA THR A 4 -10.01 5.89 7.15
C THR A 4 -9.59 5.04 5.96
N VAL A 5 -9.82 3.74 6.01
CA VAL A 5 -9.47 2.80 4.93
C VAL A 5 -10.02 3.34 3.60
N GLN A 6 -9.13 3.70 2.69
CA GLN A 6 -9.47 4.22 1.36
C GLN A 6 -9.64 3.07 0.38
N ARG A 7 -10.38 3.29 -0.71
CA ARG A 7 -10.53 2.27 -1.77
C ARG A 7 -9.17 1.86 -2.38
N ILE A 8 -8.19 2.77 -2.39
CA ILE A 8 -6.84 2.48 -2.89
C ILE A 8 -6.05 1.53 -1.98
N ASP A 9 -6.49 1.39 -0.72
CA ASP A 9 -5.90 0.56 0.33
C ASP A 9 -6.67 -0.76 0.52
N LEU A 10 -7.40 -1.20 -0.51
CA LEU A 10 -8.05 -2.50 -0.48
C LEU A 10 -7.00 -3.60 -0.42
N LYS A 11 -7.13 -4.42 0.60
CA LYS A 11 -6.32 -5.61 0.81
C LYS A 11 -6.90 -6.77 0.00
N HIS A 12 -6.05 -7.53 -0.68
CA HIS A 12 -6.45 -8.83 -1.21
C HIS A 12 -6.28 -9.92 -0.13
N ASP A 13 -6.41 -11.19 -0.53
CA ASP A 13 -6.44 -12.37 0.35
C ASP A 13 -5.19 -12.60 1.24
N HIS A 14 -4.10 -11.84 1.06
CA HIS A 14 -2.91 -11.91 1.92
C HIS A 14 -2.67 -10.60 2.68
N GLY A 15 -3.67 -9.71 2.72
CA GLY A 15 -3.55 -8.44 3.43
C GLY A 15 -2.79 -7.35 2.67
N GLN A 16 -2.24 -7.63 1.49
CA GLN A 16 -1.44 -6.65 0.75
C GLN A 16 -2.32 -5.69 -0.06
N ILE A 17 -1.88 -4.45 -0.14
CA ILE A 17 -2.47 -3.38 -0.96
C ILE A 17 -1.65 -3.15 -2.23
N ALA A 18 -2.20 -2.39 -3.18
CA ALA A 18 -1.52 -2.04 -4.44
C ALA A 18 -0.10 -1.47 -4.24
N LEU A 19 0.12 -0.75 -3.13
CA LEU A 19 1.41 -0.16 -2.80
C LEU A 19 2.50 -1.21 -2.50
N HIS A 20 2.17 -2.36 -1.90
CA HIS A 20 3.13 -3.45 -1.66
C HIS A 20 3.73 -3.93 -2.98
N PHE A 21 2.89 -4.14 -3.99
CA PHE A 21 3.33 -4.57 -5.31
C PHE A 21 4.16 -3.51 -6.02
N ALA A 22 3.74 -2.24 -5.95
CA ALA A 22 4.48 -1.15 -6.59
C ALA A 22 5.89 -0.99 -6.00
N ALA A 23 6.02 -1.12 -4.68
CA ALA A 23 7.29 -1.07 -3.98
C ALA A 23 8.15 -2.32 -4.25
N PHE A 24 7.57 -3.52 -4.14
CA PHE A 24 8.24 -4.79 -4.43
C PHE A 24 8.84 -4.84 -5.85
N VAL A 25 8.11 -4.34 -6.85
CA VAL A 25 8.58 -4.30 -8.25
C VAL A 25 9.53 -3.11 -8.50
N GLY A 26 9.67 -2.17 -7.56
CA GLY A 26 10.52 -0.98 -7.71
C GLY A 26 9.97 0.05 -8.71
N ARG A 27 8.66 0.07 -8.95
CA ARG A 27 8.01 0.97 -9.92
C ARG A 27 7.72 2.32 -9.26
N ILE A 28 8.74 3.17 -9.18
CA ILE A 28 8.68 4.47 -8.50
C ILE A 28 7.51 5.36 -8.98
N GLY A 29 7.20 5.36 -10.28
CA GLY A 29 6.06 6.10 -10.81
C GLY A 29 4.71 5.64 -10.25
N PHE A 30 4.52 4.33 -10.04
CA PHE A 30 3.31 3.79 -9.42
C PHE A 30 3.27 4.07 -7.92
N VAL A 31 4.42 4.00 -7.24
CA VAL A 31 4.53 4.39 -5.83
C VAL A 31 4.06 5.84 -5.65
N HIS A 32 4.56 6.77 -6.45
CA HIS A 32 4.11 8.16 -6.39
C HIS A 32 2.62 8.34 -6.71
N LEU A 33 2.11 7.64 -7.73
CA LEU A 33 0.69 7.72 -8.10
C LEU A 33 -0.21 7.26 -6.95
N LEU A 34 0.12 6.14 -6.31
CA LEU A 34 -0.66 5.55 -5.21
C LEU A 34 -0.60 6.43 -3.96
N LEU A 35 0.58 6.93 -3.58
CA LEU A 35 0.73 7.86 -2.47
C LEU A 35 -0.02 9.17 -2.72
N SER A 36 0.07 9.73 -3.93
CA SER A 36 -0.67 10.93 -4.31
C SER A 36 -2.18 10.71 -4.34
N SER A 37 -2.63 9.46 -4.51
CA SER A 37 -4.04 9.06 -4.42
C SER A 37 -4.51 8.86 -2.99
N GLY A 38 -3.63 9.08 -1.99
CA GLY A 38 -3.95 8.96 -0.57
C GLY A 38 -3.78 7.54 -0.02
N SER A 39 -3.03 6.67 -0.70
CA SER A 39 -2.70 5.35 -0.18
C SER A 39 -1.83 5.45 1.07
N SER A 40 -2.14 4.64 2.07
CA SER A 40 -1.40 4.64 3.33
C SER A 40 -0.15 3.74 3.23
N PRO A 41 1.05 4.31 3.38
CA PRO A 41 2.31 3.56 3.32
C PRO A 41 2.59 2.73 4.56
N ASP A 42 1.78 2.86 5.61
CA ASP A 42 2.00 2.18 6.90
C ASP A 42 1.13 0.93 7.04
N LEU A 43 0.31 0.61 6.02
CA LEU A 43 -0.58 -0.55 6.08
C LEU A 43 0.20 -1.84 5.92
N GLN A 44 0.15 -2.67 6.96
CA GLN A 44 0.78 -3.97 6.96
C GLN A 44 -0.11 -5.03 6.30
N ASP A 45 0.51 -6.00 5.63
CA ASP A 45 -0.13 -7.22 5.17
C ASP A 45 -0.42 -8.21 6.31
N ASP A 46 -0.92 -9.40 5.99
CA ASP A 46 -1.28 -10.40 7.00
C ASP A 46 -0.04 -11.02 7.70
N LEU A 47 1.15 -10.81 7.14
CA LEU A 47 2.42 -11.21 7.74
C LEU A 47 3.05 -10.09 8.59
N GLY A 48 2.44 -8.90 8.61
CA GLY A 48 2.94 -7.73 9.33
C GLY A 48 3.94 -6.89 8.53
N HIS A 49 4.14 -7.17 7.25
CA HIS A 49 5.03 -6.39 6.38
C HIS A 49 4.31 -5.16 5.85
N SER A 50 4.94 -4.00 5.97
CA SER A 50 4.54 -2.80 5.25
C SER A 50 5.01 -2.87 3.79
N PRO A 51 4.54 -1.97 2.90
CA PRO A 51 5.04 -1.89 1.53
C PRO A 51 6.55 -1.68 1.40
N TRP A 52 7.24 -1.30 2.48
CA TRP A 52 8.68 -1.02 2.47
C TRP A 52 9.56 -2.17 2.96
N ASP A 53 8.95 -3.18 3.59
CA ASP A 53 9.62 -4.38 4.10
C ASP A 53 9.83 -5.42 2.98
#